data_AF-A0A3E0Q149-F1
#
_entry.id   AF-A0A3E0Q149-F1
#
_cell.length_a   1.000
_cell.length_b   1.000
_cell.length_c   1.000
_cell.angle_alpha   90.00
_cell.angle_beta   90.00
_cell.angle_gamma   90.00
#
_symmetry.space_group_name_H-M   'P 1'
#
loop_
_entity.id
_entity.type
_entity.pdbx_description
1 polymer ?
#
loop_
_entity_poly.entity_id
_entity_poly.type
_entity_poly.pdbx_seq_one_letter_code
_entity_poly.pdbx_strand_id
1 'polypeptide(L)'
;MKKYQFSLILKGSPELTEELADALFEAGCDDGTPGTSAGVFSIDFHREADTLEAAINSAIENVAAAGYDVDQVQIEAGAMAQPA
;
A
#
# COMPACT_ATOMS: atom_id res chain seq x y z
N MET A 1 -15.54 0.98 -11.03
CA MET A 1 -14.54 0.93 -9.94
C MET A 1 -15.16 0.46 -8.63
N LYS A 2 -14.39 -0.30 -7.87
CA LYS A 2 -14.68 -0.77 -6.51
C LYS A 2 -13.55 -0.31 -5.60
N LYS A 3 -13.85 -0.18 -4.31
CA LYS A 3 -12.86 0.13 -3.28
C LYS A 3 -12.27 -1.17 -2.74
N TYR A 4 -10.95 -1.28 -2.76
CA TYR A 4 -10.19 -2.42 -2.29
C TYR A 4 -9.38 -2.04 -1.05
N GLN A 5 -9.26 -2.99 -0.11
CA GLN A 5 -8.46 -2.84 1.09
C GLN A 5 -7.34 -3.87 1.07
N PHE A 6 -6.11 -3.40 1.27
CA PHE A 6 -4.90 -4.21 1.33
C PHE A 6 -3.80 -3.38 1.98
N SER A 7 -2.73 -4.05 2.42
CA SER A 7 -1.55 -3.38 2.96
C SER A 7 -0.32 -3.72 2.14
N LEU A 8 0.54 -2.74 1.90
CA LEU A 8 1.87 -2.98 1.33
C LEU A 8 2.89 -2.93 2.46
N ILE A 9 3.70 -3.97 2.58
CA ILE A 9 4.86 -4.01 3.47
C ILE A 9 6.06 -3.53 2.68
N LEU A 10 6.75 -2.50 3.16
CA LEU A 10 7.94 -1.99 2.50
C LEU A 10 9.16 -2.85 2.81
N LYS A 11 10.12 -2.88 1.89
CA LYS A 11 11.44 -3.45 2.17
C LYS A 11 12.17 -2.58 3.19
N GLY A 12 12.71 -3.25 4.20
CA GLY A 12 13.32 -2.56 5.33
C GLY A 12 12.27 -1.96 6.27
N SER A 13 12.70 -1.00 7.07
CA SER A 13 11.84 -0.28 8.00
C SER A 13 12.28 1.18 8.05
N PRO A 14 11.94 1.98 7.02
CA PRO A 14 12.21 3.41 7.07
C PRO A 14 11.55 4.04 8.30
N GLU A 15 12.13 5.12 8.81
CA GLU A 15 11.49 5.90 9.86
C GLU A 15 10.29 6.65 9.27
N LEU A 16 9.16 6.63 9.97
CA LEU A 16 7.98 7.39 9.56
C LEU A 16 8.20 8.87 9.89
N THR A 17 8.66 9.64 8.89
CA THR A 17 8.81 11.09 8.97
C THR A 17 7.73 11.81 8.16
N GLU A 18 7.57 13.12 8.38
CA GLU A 18 6.65 13.94 7.57
C GLU A 18 7.09 13.95 6.10
N GLU A 19 8.39 14.05 5.82
CA GLU A 19 8.90 14.07 4.44
C GLU A 19 8.62 12.76 3.70
N LEU A 20 8.67 11.62 4.39
CA LEU A 20 8.30 10.33 3.81
C LEU A 20 6.79 10.29 3.52
N ALA A 21 5.96 10.76 4.45
CA ALA A 21 4.52 10.79 4.28
C ALA A 21 4.12 11.71 3.11
N ASP A 22 4.76 12.88 3.00
CA ASP A 22 4.59 13.82 1.89
C ASP A 22 5.02 13.20 0.56
N ALA A 23 6.18 12.53 0.51
CA ALA A 23 6.64 11.85 -0.70
C ALA A 23 5.67 10.76 -1.18
N LEU A 24 5.09 9.99 -0.26
CA LEU A 24 4.05 9.00 -0.57
C LEU A 24 2.78 9.69 -1.09
N PHE A 25 2.33 10.76 -0.44
CA PHE A 25 1.15 11.51 -0.85
C PHE A 25 1.32 12.10 -2.26
N GLU A 26 2.44 12.77 -2.53
CA GLU A 26 2.78 13.35 -3.83
C GLU A 26 2.90 12.30 -4.95
N ALA A 27 3.36 11.09 -4.61
CA ALA A 27 3.40 9.95 -5.53
C ALA A 27 2.02 9.32 -5.78
N GLY A 28 0.95 9.83 -5.16
CA GLY A 28 -0.42 9.35 -5.34
C GLY A 28 -0.82 8.22 -4.38
N CYS A 29 -0.22 8.14 -3.19
CA CYS A 29 -0.68 7.29 -2.09
C CYS A 29 -1.59 8.06 -1.12
N ASP A 30 -2.43 8.97 -1.61
CA ASP A 30 -3.35 9.82 -0.84
C ASP A 30 -4.51 9.06 -0.16
N ASP A 31 -4.69 7.79 -0.55
CA ASP A 31 -5.63 6.82 -0.01
C ASP A 31 -4.95 5.73 0.85
N GLY A 32 -3.66 5.91 1.18
CA GLY A 32 -2.86 5.03 2.01
C GLY A 32 -2.47 5.65 3.35
N THR A 33 -2.51 4.87 4.43
CA THR A 33 -2.01 5.29 5.75
C THR A 33 -0.70 4.59 6.07
N PRO A 34 0.46 5.29 6.05
CA PRO A 34 1.71 4.69 6.46
C PRO A 34 1.77 4.50 7.98
N GLY A 35 2.44 3.44 8.41
CA GLY A 35 2.60 3.09 9.81
C GLY A 35 3.80 2.18 10.05
N THR A 36 4.22 2.09 11.31
CA THR A 36 5.28 1.15 11.71
C THR A 36 4.83 0.40 12.96
N SER A 37 4.97 -0.92 12.93
CA SER A 37 4.67 -1.79 14.07
C SER A 37 5.73 -2.87 14.18
N ALA A 38 6.32 -3.02 15.37
CA ALA A 38 7.36 -4.02 15.65
C ALA A 38 8.52 -4.05 14.64
N GLY A 39 8.92 -2.89 14.11
CA GLY A 39 9.99 -2.78 13.12
C GLY A 39 9.59 -3.19 11.69
N VAL A 40 8.29 -3.27 11.41
CA VAL A 40 7.74 -3.48 10.07
C VAL A 40 7.02 -2.22 9.64
N PHE A 41 7.43 -1.65 8.51
CA PHE A 41 6.76 -0.53 7.90
C PHE A 41 5.69 -1.02 6.93
N SER A 42 4.47 -0.52 7.08
CA SER A 42 3.34 -0.87 6.22
C SER A 42 2.58 0.37 5.78
N ILE A 43 1.86 0.26 4.66
CA ILE A 43 0.91 1.27 4.21
C ILE A 43 -0.44 0.58 4.00
N ASP A 44 -1.47 1.03 4.72
CA ASP A 44 -2.82 0.50 4.64
C ASP A 44 -3.64 1.29 3.61
N PHE A 45 -3.99 0.64 2.49
CA PHE A 45 -4.66 1.26 1.36
C PHE A 45 -6.16 1.05 1.35
N HIS A 46 -6.85 2.06 0.83
CA HIS A 46 -8.29 2.10 0.60
C HIS A 46 -8.56 2.54 -0.84
N ARG A 47 -8.08 1.76 -1.81
CA ARG A 47 -7.90 2.19 -3.20
C ARG A 47 -9.06 1.86 -4.12
N GLU A 48 -9.47 2.81 -4.95
CA GLU A 48 -10.46 2.61 -6.00
C GLU A 48 -9.80 2.15 -7.31
N ALA A 49 -10.28 1.03 -7.86
CA ALA A 49 -9.83 0.53 -9.16
C ALA A 49 -10.90 -0.38 -9.79
N ASP A 50 -10.66 -0.84 -11.02
CA ASP A 50 -11.54 -1.80 -11.69
C ASP A 50 -11.35 -3.24 -11.20
N THR A 51 -10.14 -3.59 -10.73
CA THR A 51 -9.81 -4.90 -10.15
C THR A 51 -8.87 -4.74 -8.94
N LEU A 52 -8.81 -5.76 -8.08
CA LEU A 52 -7.86 -5.80 -6.95
C LEU A 52 -6.42 -5.75 -7.45
N GLU A 53 -6.11 -6.48 -8.52
CA GLU A 53 -4.80 -6.47 -9.15
C GLU A 53 -4.40 -5.07 -9.64
N ALA A 54 -5.31 -4.34 -10.28
CA ALA A 54 -5.06 -2.96 -10.70
C ALA A 54 -4.83 -2.02 -9.51
N ALA A 55 -5.57 -2.21 -8.42
CA ALA A 55 -5.37 -1.44 -7.18
C ALA A 55 -3.99 -1.70 -6.57
N ILE A 56 -3.58 -2.97 -6.47
CA ILE A 56 -2.27 -3.36 -5.93
C ILE A 56 -1.14 -2.85 -6.82
N ASN A 57 -1.21 -3.07 -8.13
CA ASN A 57 -0.14 -2.67 -9.06
C ASN A 57 0.07 -1.16 -9.07
N SER A 58 -1.01 -0.37 -9.12
CA SER A 58 -0.90 1.09 -9.04
C SER A 58 -0.35 1.57 -7.69
N ALA A 59 -0.66 0.89 -6.58
CA ALA A 59 -0.08 1.22 -5.28
C ALA A 59 1.42 0.90 -5.21
N ILE A 60 1.85 -0.22 -5.78
CA ILE A 60 3.28 -0.56 -5.88
C ILE A 60 4.02 0.47 -6.75
N GLU A 61 3.45 0.88 -7.88
CA GLU A 61 4.03 1.91 -8.76
C GLU A 61 4.20 3.25 -8.05
N ASN A 62 3.19 3.68 -7.28
CA ASN A 62 3.24 4.92 -6.51
C ASN A 62 4.29 4.86 -5.39
N VAL A 63 4.37 3.75 -4.66
CA VAL A 63 5.40 3.54 -3.64
C VAL A 63 6.81 3.56 -4.25
N ALA A 64 7.00 2.94 -5.43
CA ALA A 64 8.25 2.98 -6.17
C ALA A 64 8.61 4.40 -6.64
N ALA A 65 7.62 5.17 -7.10
CA ALA A 65 7.82 6.57 -7.48
C ALA A 65 8.22 7.47 -6.29
N ALA A 66 7.77 7.14 -5.07
CA ALA A 66 8.23 7.77 -3.83
C ALA A 66 9.64 7.32 -3.39
N GLY A 67 10.27 6.37 -4.10
CA GLY A 67 11.62 5.91 -3.84
C GLY A 67 11.73 4.72 -2.88
N TYR A 68 10.63 4.01 -2.64
CA TYR A 68 10.60 2.84 -1.74
C TYR A 68 10.26 1.56 -2.50
N ASP A 69 10.74 0.43 -1.99
CA ASP A 69 10.42 -0.88 -2.54
C ASP A 69 9.39 -1.61 -1.67
N VAL A 70 8.52 -2.39 -2.30
CA VAL A 70 7.55 -3.27 -1.62
C VAL A 70 8.15 -4.66 -1.46
N ASP A 71 8.03 -5.24 -0.26
CA ASP A 71 8.44 -6.61 0.07
C ASP A 71 7.29 -7.60 -0.11
N GLN A 72 6.11 -7.24 0.40
CA GLN A 72 4.93 -8.12 0.41
C GLN A 72 3.63 -7.32 0.31
N VAL A 73 2.63 -7.92 -0.35
CA VAL A 73 1.23 -7.48 -0.29
C VAL A 73 0.47 -8.32 0.73
N GLN A 74 -0.26 -7.69 1.65
CA GLN A 74 -1.17 -8.34 2.58
C GLN A 74 -2.61 -8.02 2.21
N ILE A 75 -3.44 -9.06 2.13
CA ILE A 75 -4.86 -8.97 1.80
C ILE A 75 -5.60 -9.73 2.89
N GLU A 76 -6.64 -9.14 3.46
CA GLU A 76 -7.45 -9.86 4.45
C GLU A 76 -8.16 -11.06 3.80
N ALA A 77 -8.19 -12.19 4.51
CA ALA A 77 -8.69 -13.47 3.99
C ALA A 77 -10.16 -13.42 3.52
N GLY A 78 -10.95 -12.42 3.94
CA GLY A 78 -12.33 -12.20 3.47
C GLY A 78 -12.44 -11.38 2.17
N ALA A 79 -11.37 -10.75 1.71
CA ALA A 79 -11.36 -9.93 0.48
C ALA A 79 -11.10 -10.74 -0.79
N MET A 80 -10.60 -11.98 -0.67
CA MET A 80 -10.49 -12.91 -1.78
C MET A 80 -11.79 -13.70 -1.90
N ALA A 81 -12.53 -13.50 -2.99
CA ALA A 81 -13.67 -14.36 -3.30
C ALA A 81 -13.17 -15.82 -3.40
N GLN A 82 -13.67 -16.68 -2.52
CA GLN A 82 -13.36 -18.10 -2.58
C GLN A 82 -13.94 -18.67 -3.88
N PRO A 83 -13.17 -19.46 -4.64
CA PRO A 83 -13.75 -20.24 -5.73
C PRO A 83 -14.80 -21.20 -5.16
N ALA A 84 -15.95 -21.27 -5.82
CA ALA A 84 -17.06 -22.17 -5.48
C ALA A 84 -16.70 -23.64 -5.66
#